data_AF-A0A7W5FX47-F1
#
_entry.id   AF-A0A7W5FX47-F1
#
_cell.length_a   1.000
_cell.length_b   1.000
_cell.length_c   1.000
_cell.angle_alpha   90.00
_cell.angle_beta   90.00
_cell.angle_gamma   90.00
#
_symmetry.space_group_name_H-M   'P 1'
#
loop_
_entity.id
_entity.type
_entity.pdbx_description
1 polymer ?
#
loop_
_entity_poly.entity_id
_entity_poly.type
_entity_poly.pdbx_seq_one_letter_code
_entity_poly.pdbx_strand_id
1 'polypeptide(L)'
;MKRIDQILDECSSAVSLAQLSECLDSLFTEGYSIAADGALYEAKHEVGRIKGMKIEIRPREHAPPHFHVTKGDIDASFSIEDCSLLAGSIGSREQRLIEFWHTKSKGSLVKIWNETRPENCPVGATRL
;
A
#
# COMPACT_ATOMS: atom_id res chain seq x y z
N MET A 1 14.90 -10.45 -2.62
CA MET A 1 15.31 -9.09 -2.26
C MET A 1 14.08 -8.22 -2.31
N LYS A 2 13.78 -7.41 -1.28
CA LYS A 2 12.61 -6.53 -1.33
C LYS A 2 12.88 -5.39 -2.33
N ARG A 3 11.85 -4.79 -2.93
CA ARG A 3 12.02 -3.69 -3.90
C ARG A 3 12.79 -2.51 -3.30
N ILE A 4 12.56 -2.23 -2.00
CA ILE A 4 13.29 -1.20 -1.28
C ILE A 4 14.80 -1.45 -1.23
N ASP A 5 15.22 -2.72 -1.06
CA ASP A 5 16.65 -3.09 -1.05
C ASP A 5 17.27 -2.87 -2.44
N GLN A 6 16.51 -3.14 -3.51
CA GLN A 6 16.95 -2.90 -4.89
C GLN A 6 17.15 -1.41 -5.16
N ILE A 7 16.22 -0.55 -4.73
CA ILE A 7 16.34 0.90 -4.91
C ILE A 7 17.56 1.43 -4.14
N LEU A 8 17.78 0.97 -2.92
CA LEU A 8 18.96 1.38 -2.15
C LEU A 8 20.27 0.98 -2.83
N ASP A 9 20.33 -0.22 -3.42
CA ASP A 9 21.49 -0.69 -4.20
C ASP A 9 21.69 0.11 -5.50
N GLU A 10 20.61 0.37 -6.24
CA GLU A 10 20.59 1.21 -7.44
C GLU A 10 21.15 2.62 -7.14
N CYS A 11 20.69 3.25 -6.06
CA CYS A 11 21.12 4.60 -5.72
C CYS A 11 22.54 4.66 -5.18
N SER A 12 22.98 3.63 -4.45
CA SER A 12 24.34 3.53 -3.93
C SER A 12 25.36 3.25 -5.04
N SER A 13 24.93 2.57 -6.11
CA SER A 13 25.76 2.21 -7.26
C SER A 13 25.72 3.26 -8.39
N ALA A 14 24.92 4.31 -8.26
CA ALA A 14 24.78 5.35 -9.27
C ALA A 14 26.08 6.16 -9.43
N VAL A 15 26.57 6.26 -10.67
CA VAL A 15 27.82 6.99 -11.02
C VAL A 15 27.54 8.27 -11.80
N SER A 16 26.27 8.61 -12.00
CA SER A 16 25.85 9.79 -12.76
C SER A 16 24.58 10.42 -12.19
N LEU A 17 24.40 11.72 -12.47
CA LEU A 17 23.18 12.43 -12.09
C LEU A 17 21.93 11.88 -12.77
N ALA A 18 22.07 11.30 -13.97
CA ALA A 18 20.95 10.65 -14.67
C ALA A 18 20.44 9.44 -13.88
N GLN A 19 21.34 8.55 -13.45
CA GLN A 19 20.99 7.38 -12.64
C GLN A 19 20.40 7.78 -11.27
N LEU A 20 20.95 8.82 -10.63
CA LEU A 20 20.37 9.35 -9.40
C LEU A 20 18.96 9.94 -9.61
N SER A 21 18.68 10.49 -10.80
CA SER A 21 17.36 11.01 -11.16
C SER A 21 16.34 9.88 -11.36
N GLU A 22 16.75 8.75 -11.94
CA GLU A 22 15.92 7.54 -12.04
C GLU A 22 15.57 6.99 -10.66
N CYS A 23 16.56 6.94 -9.76
CA CYS A 23 16.35 6.64 -8.36
C CYS A 23 15.31 7.55 -7.69
N LEU A 24 15.43 8.86 -7.91
CA LEU A 24 14.50 9.84 -7.37
C LEU A 24 13.07 9.65 -7.90
N ASP A 25 12.92 9.32 -9.19
CA ASP A 25 11.63 9.04 -9.80
C ASP A 25 10.96 7.82 -9.15
N SER A 26 11.70 6.72 -8.97
CA SER A 26 11.20 5.54 -8.23
C SER A 26 10.77 5.89 -6.80
N LEU A 27 11.56 6.68 -6.08
CA LEU A 27 11.22 7.12 -4.71
C LEU A 27 9.90 7.91 -4.66
N PHE A 28 9.67 8.79 -5.64
CA PHE A 28 8.46 9.60 -5.73
C PHE A 28 7.22 8.83 -6.21
N THR A 29 7.41 7.87 -7.13
CA THR A 29 6.30 7.19 -7.81
C THR A 29 5.84 5.94 -7.08
N GLU A 30 6.76 5.20 -6.46
CA GLU A 30 6.48 3.90 -5.83
C GLU A 30 6.06 4.02 -4.35
N GLY A 31 5.95 5.25 -3.81
CA GLY A 31 5.30 5.47 -2.51
C GLY A 31 6.19 5.30 -1.28
N TYR A 32 7.47 5.66 -1.39
CA TYR A 32 8.41 5.62 -0.28
C TYR A 32 8.38 6.89 0.58
N SER A 33 8.86 6.77 1.82
CA SER A 33 9.03 7.88 2.76
C SER A 33 10.21 7.63 3.69
N ILE A 34 10.65 8.68 4.39
CA ILE A 34 11.79 8.65 5.32
C ILE A 34 11.27 8.68 6.77
N ALA A 35 11.73 7.76 7.60
CA ALA A 35 11.41 7.71 9.03
C ALA A 35 12.25 8.75 9.82
N ALA A 36 11.90 8.98 11.08
CA ALA A 36 12.58 10.00 11.91
C ALA A 36 14.08 9.72 12.13
N ASP A 37 14.49 8.45 12.05
CA ASP A 37 15.88 7.98 12.14
C ASP A 37 16.61 7.99 10.78
N GLY A 38 15.96 8.45 9.71
CA GLY A 38 16.53 8.49 8.36
C GLY A 38 16.31 7.21 7.54
N ALA A 39 15.69 6.17 8.10
CA ALA A 39 15.45 4.92 7.36
C ALA A 39 14.37 5.10 6.28
N LEU A 40 14.67 4.66 5.05
CA LEU A 40 13.69 4.56 3.97
C LEU A 40 12.68 3.44 4.29
N TYR A 41 11.40 3.70 4.01
CA TYR A 41 10.35 2.69 4.14
C TYR A 41 9.26 2.89 3.10
N GLU A 42 8.52 1.82 2.80
CA GLU A 42 7.34 1.87 1.95
C GLU A 42 6.15 2.43 2.76
N ALA A 43 5.68 3.62 2.40
CA ALA A 43 4.56 4.27 3.09
C ALA A 43 3.21 3.75 2.60
N LYS A 44 3.15 3.32 1.34
CA LYS A 44 1.97 2.74 0.71
C LYS A 44 2.41 1.70 -0.32
N HIS A 45 1.67 0.61 -0.38
CA HIS A 45 1.83 -0.43 -1.40
C HIS A 45 0.60 -0.42 -2.31
N GLU A 46 0.77 -0.15 -3.60
CA GLU A 46 -0.32 -0.18 -4.57
C GLU A 46 -0.69 -1.63 -4.91
N VAL A 47 -1.91 -2.03 -4.57
CA VAL A 47 -2.43 -3.40 -4.81
C VAL A 47 -3.12 -3.49 -6.17
N GLY A 48 -3.60 -2.37 -6.69
CA GLY A 48 -4.17 -2.33 -8.04
C GLY A 48 -4.57 -0.94 -8.48
N ARG A 49 -4.51 -0.72 -9.79
CA ARG A 49 -4.95 0.51 -10.45
C ARG A 49 -5.69 0.20 -11.74
N ILE A 50 -6.95 0.63 -11.83
CA ILE A 50 -7.82 0.37 -12.99
C ILE A 50 -8.68 1.60 -13.25
N LYS A 51 -8.53 2.22 -14.42
CA LYS A 51 -9.40 3.31 -14.94
C LYS A 51 -9.76 4.35 -13.86
N GLY A 52 -8.74 4.95 -13.23
CA GLY A 52 -8.89 5.99 -12.21
C GLY A 52 -9.22 5.49 -10.81
N MET A 53 -9.44 4.18 -10.61
CA MET A 53 -9.48 3.56 -9.28
C MET A 53 -8.08 3.14 -8.86
N LYS A 54 -7.71 3.49 -7.64
CA LYS A 54 -6.47 3.05 -7.00
C LYS A 54 -6.83 2.33 -5.70
N ILE A 55 -6.19 1.19 -5.49
CA ILE A 55 -6.28 0.39 -4.28
C ILE A 55 -4.89 0.30 -3.67
N GLU A 56 -4.74 0.67 -2.40
CA GLU A 56 -3.45 0.65 -1.72
C GLU A 56 -3.56 0.14 -0.27
N ILE A 57 -2.47 -0.44 0.22
CA ILE A 57 -2.28 -0.77 1.63
C ILE A 57 -1.31 0.25 2.21
N ARG A 58 -1.60 0.78 3.40
CA ARG A 58 -0.73 1.72 4.12
C ARG A 58 -0.18 1.03 5.37
N PRO A 59 1.05 0.47 5.34
CA PRO A 59 1.48 -0.51 6.33
C PRO A 59 1.74 0.06 7.74
N ARG A 60 1.89 1.38 7.86
CA ARG A 60 2.11 2.09 9.13
C ARG A 60 0.83 2.70 9.74
N GLU A 61 -0.33 2.51 9.12
CA GLU A 61 -1.59 3.03 9.67
C GLU A 61 -2.14 2.13 10.81
N HIS A 62 -3.12 2.67 11.54
CA HIS A 62 -3.68 2.08 12.75
C HIS A 62 -4.51 0.81 12.48
N ALA A 63 -4.73 0.00 13.53
CA ALA A 63 -5.62 -1.16 13.51
C ALA A 63 -7.06 -0.78 13.13
N PRO A 64 -7.84 -1.66 12.48
CA PRO A 64 -7.53 -3.04 12.03
C PRO A 64 -6.76 -3.08 10.68
N PRO A 65 -6.33 -4.27 10.17
CA PRO A 65 -5.69 -4.37 8.86
C PRO A 65 -6.66 -3.92 7.78
N HIS A 66 -6.27 -2.97 6.94
CA HIS A 66 -7.19 -2.36 5.99
C HIS A 66 -6.50 -1.97 4.68
N PHE A 67 -7.33 -1.78 3.65
CA PHE A 67 -6.93 -1.23 2.36
C PHE A 67 -7.75 0.01 2.04
N HIS A 68 -7.16 0.90 1.25
CA HIS A 68 -7.77 2.15 0.80
C HIS A 68 -8.20 2.03 -0.65
N VAL A 69 -9.34 2.64 -0.99
CA VAL A 69 -9.84 2.75 -2.35
C VAL A 69 -10.11 4.22 -2.65
N THR A 70 -9.45 4.74 -3.68
CA THR A 70 -9.65 6.11 -4.16
C THR A 70 -10.07 6.10 -5.63
N LYS A 71 -11.18 6.78 -5.97
CA LYS A 71 -11.66 6.95 -7.36
C LYS A 71 -12.63 8.13 -7.48
N GLY A 72 -12.25 9.18 -8.21
CA GLY A 72 -13.08 10.39 -8.31
C GLY A 72 -13.29 10.97 -6.91
N ASP A 73 -14.55 11.07 -6.48
CA ASP A 73 -14.91 11.54 -5.14
C ASP A 73 -14.90 10.45 -4.06
N ILE A 74 -14.60 9.20 -4.43
CA ILE A 74 -14.48 8.10 -3.48
C ILE A 74 -13.10 8.19 -2.84
N ASP A 75 -13.09 8.30 -1.52
CA ASP A 75 -11.93 8.10 -0.65
C ASP A 75 -12.42 7.34 0.59
N ALA A 76 -12.08 6.04 0.65
CA ALA A 76 -12.62 5.13 1.66
C ALA A 76 -11.61 4.02 2.02
N SER A 77 -11.70 3.55 3.26
CA SER A 77 -10.89 2.44 3.78
C SER A 77 -11.76 1.29 4.24
N PHE A 78 -11.29 0.06 4.01
CA PHE A 78 -12.03 -1.16 4.28
C PHE A 78 -11.17 -2.18 5.01
N SER A 79 -11.77 -2.88 5.97
CA SER A 79 -11.15 -4.01 6.66
C SER A 79 -10.75 -5.10 5.67
N ILE A 80 -9.51 -5.59 5.77
CA ILE A 80 -9.06 -6.77 4.99
C ILE A 80 -9.79 -8.04 5.45
N GLU A 81 -10.24 -8.10 6.71
CA GLU A 81 -10.86 -9.30 7.28
C GLU A 81 -12.21 -9.60 6.65
N ASP A 82 -13.09 -8.60 6.58
CA ASP A 82 -14.51 -8.76 6.25
C ASP A 82 -15.03 -7.71 5.25
N CYS A 83 -14.16 -6.84 4.73
CA CYS A 83 -14.52 -5.74 3.83
C CYS A 83 -15.48 -4.70 4.44
N SER A 84 -15.61 -4.64 5.76
CA SER A 84 -16.37 -3.58 6.43
C SER A 84 -15.75 -2.21 6.15
N LEU A 85 -16.59 -1.20 5.89
CA LEU A 85 -16.16 0.20 5.71
C LEU A 85 -15.70 0.76 7.06
N LEU A 86 -14.46 1.23 7.12
CA LEU A 86 -13.84 1.76 8.34
C LEU A 86 -13.89 3.29 8.38
N ALA A 87 -13.60 3.95 7.25
CA ALA A 87 -13.66 5.40 7.12
C ALA A 87 -13.94 5.81 5.67
N GLY A 88 -14.43 7.04 5.52
CA GLY A 88 -14.73 7.64 4.21
C GLY A 88 -16.17 7.51 3.77
N SER A 89 -16.44 7.83 2.51
CA SER A 89 -17.78 7.81 1.93
C SER A 89 -17.76 7.10 0.58
N ILE A 90 -18.78 6.27 0.33
CA ILE A 90 -18.91 5.52 -0.90
C ILE A 90 -20.39 5.25 -1.21
N GLY A 91 -20.73 5.22 -2.49
CA GLY A 91 -22.05 4.81 -2.95
C GLY A 91 -22.31 3.32 -2.70
N SER A 92 -23.56 2.96 -2.43
CA SER A 92 -23.97 1.57 -2.14
C SER A 92 -23.69 0.61 -3.30
N ARG A 93 -23.71 1.10 -4.54
CA ARG A 93 -23.35 0.31 -5.73
C ARG A 93 -21.86 -0.01 -5.72
N GLU A 94 -21.01 1.00 -5.52
CA GLU A 94 -19.57 0.87 -5.55
C GLU A 94 -19.07 0.00 -4.40
N GLN A 95 -19.66 0.16 -3.21
CA GLN A 95 -19.36 -0.70 -2.07
C GLN A 95 -19.58 -2.18 -2.39
N ARG A 96 -20.73 -2.55 -2.99
CA ARG A 96 -21.00 -3.94 -3.39
C ARG A 96 -20.00 -4.49 -4.41
N LEU A 97 -19.48 -3.63 -5.29
CA LEU A 97 -18.44 -4.04 -6.25
C LEU A 97 -17.11 -4.31 -5.55
N ILE A 98 -16.77 -3.50 -4.54
CA ILE A 98 -15.57 -3.72 -3.71
C ILE A 98 -15.73 -5.00 -2.89
N GLU A 99 -16.89 -5.23 -2.26
CA GLU A 99 -17.19 -6.46 -1.53
C GLU A 99 -17.04 -7.70 -2.43
N PHE A 100 -17.59 -7.66 -3.65
CA PHE A 100 -17.40 -8.75 -4.62
C PHE A 100 -15.92 -8.97 -4.96
N TRP A 101 -15.18 -7.90 -5.25
CA TRP A 101 -13.75 -7.99 -5.55
C TRP A 101 -12.94 -8.52 -4.37
N HIS A 102 -13.29 -8.12 -3.14
CA HIS A 102 -12.67 -8.59 -1.89
C HIS A 102 -12.78 -10.11 -1.76
N THR A 103 -13.93 -10.72 -2.10
CA THR A 103 -14.08 -12.18 -2.04
C THR A 103 -13.04 -12.96 -2.86
N LYS A 104 -12.47 -12.33 -3.90
CA LYS A 104 -11.44 -12.93 -4.77
C LYS A 104 -10.03 -12.51 -4.41
N SER A 105 -9.88 -11.37 -3.74
CA SER A 105 -8.58 -10.72 -3.48
C SER A 105 -8.12 -10.82 -2.02
N LYS A 106 -8.98 -11.22 -1.07
CA LYS A 106 -8.67 -11.31 0.37
C LYS A 106 -7.34 -11.99 0.64
N GLY A 107 -7.05 -13.13 0.00
CA GLY A 107 -5.78 -13.85 0.21
C GLY A 107 -4.56 -13.05 -0.23
N SER A 108 -4.64 -12.35 -1.37
CA SER A 108 -3.57 -11.48 -1.84
C SER A 108 -3.39 -10.26 -0.94
N LEU A 109 -4.50 -9.65 -0.47
CA LEU A 109 -4.46 -8.54 0.47
C LEU A 109 -3.80 -8.93 1.79
N VAL A 110 -4.16 -10.10 2.35
CA VAL A 110 -3.55 -10.65 3.56
C VAL A 110 -2.05 -10.88 3.37
N LYS A 111 -1.66 -11.47 2.23
CA LYS A 111 -0.25 -11.69 1.92
C LYS A 111 0.53 -10.37 1.88
N ILE A 112 0.06 -9.40 1.09
CA ILE A 112 0.72 -8.10 0.94
C ILE A 112 0.81 -7.38 2.29
N TRP A 113 -0.27 -7.36 3.07
CA TRP A 113 -0.27 -6.77 4.41
C TRP A 113 0.82 -7.39 5.29
N ASN A 114 0.90 -8.72 5.32
CA ASN A 114 1.88 -9.43 6.14
C ASN A 114 3.33 -9.22 5.69
N GLU A 115 3.57 -9.00 4.40
CA GLU A 115 4.90 -8.75 3.81
C GLU A 115 5.37 -7.30 3.99
N THR A 116 4.43 -6.35 4.04
CA THR A 116 4.70 -4.90 4.09
C THR A 116 4.61 -4.31 5.50
N ARG A 117 3.96 -4.98 6.46
CA ARG A 117 3.82 -4.49 7.84
C ARG A 117 5.19 -4.34 8.54
N PRO A 118 5.37 -3.32 9.39
CA PRO A 118 6.54 -3.20 10.24
C PRO A 118 6.55 -4.29 11.32
N GLU A 119 7.73 -4.66 11.82
CA GLU A 119 7.90 -5.71 12.86
C GLU A 119 7.11 -5.40 14.14
N ASN A 120 7.01 -4.11 14.50
CA ASN A 120 6.29 -3.62 15.67
C ASN A 120 4.85 -3.16 15.34
N CYS A 121 4.23 -3.71 14.29
CA CYS A 121 2.85 -3.36 13.93
C CYS A 121 1.88 -3.84 15.05
N PRO A 122 1.12 -2.95 15.70
CA PRO A 122 0.22 -3.31 16.80
C PRO A 122 -0.93 -4.22 16.36
N VAL A 123 -1.16 -4.33 15.06
CA VAL A 123 -2.27 -5.07 14.45
C VAL A 123 -1.93 -6.55 14.22
N GLY A 124 -0.66 -6.94 14.38
CA GLY A 124 -0.25 -8.34 14.21
C GLY A 124 -0.40 -8.85 12.77
N ALA A 125 -0.29 -10.16 12.59
CA ALA A 125 -0.36 -10.80 11.27
C ALA A 125 -1.80 -11.17 10.98
N THR A 126 -2.26 -10.90 9.77
CA THR A 126 -3.60 -11.32 9.35
C THR A 126 -3.55 -12.75 8.84
N ARG A 127 -4.57 -13.55 9.17
CA ARG A 127 -4.71 -14.93 8.71
C ARG A 127 -5.84 -15.02 7.70
N LEU A 128 -5.78 -16.04 6.85
CA LEU A 128 -6.85 -16.40 5.91
C LEU A 128 -8.04 -17.02 6.63
#